data_AF-A0A4R3YGQ1-F1
#
_entry.id   AF-A0A4R3YGQ1-F1
#
_cell.length_a   1.000
_cell.length_b   1.000
_cell.length_c   1.000
_cell.angle_alpha   90.00
_cell.angle_beta   90.00
_cell.angle_gamma   90.00
#
_symmetry.space_group_name_H-M   'P 1'
#
loop_
_entity.id
_entity.type
_entity.pdbx_description
1 polymer ?
#
loop_
_entity_poly.entity_id
_entity_poly.type
_entity_poly.pdbx_seq_one_letter_code
_entity_poly.pdbx_strand_id
1 'polypeptide(L)'
;MKRILIVTSLLAALLSTGAATAQTAPLESRLRDQLRDTRSQLQDLQAQQAQWQAQKAALEGERDAARSEAEAAKKNLAGTKARPPSNDREIAAEREKQAVLAASVDRYRGELDASTQTAHAAEAERAKLAAELKATRENIDTCAAKNARLYTVGKDILAAYENVDMGDVIAARQPFAAKARVRLDAAAQAFGDKLYEQKFDARSAKNP
;
A
#
# COMPACT_ATOMS: atom_id res chain seq x y z
N MET A 1 -51.10 -68.98 0.11
CA MET A 1 -52.11 -69.92 0.66
C MET A 1 -53.27 -69.12 1.23
N LYS A 2 -54.52 -69.60 1.06
CA LYS A 2 -55.80 -68.97 1.48
C LYS A 2 -56.36 -67.90 0.52
N ARG A 3 -56.91 -68.38 -0.59
CA ARG A 3 -58.06 -67.80 -1.34
C ARG A 3 -58.38 -68.61 -2.62
N ILE A 4 -57.52 -69.58 -2.98
CA ILE A 4 -57.72 -70.61 -4.01
C ILE A 4 -58.80 -71.66 -3.64
N LEU A 5 -59.54 -71.49 -2.54
CA LEU A 5 -60.37 -72.54 -1.94
C LEU A 5 -61.89 -72.31 -1.97
N ILE A 6 -62.41 -71.33 -2.73
CA ILE A 6 -63.86 -71.02 -2.71
C ILE A 6 -64.58 -71.23 -4.05
N VAL A 7 -63.88 -71.44 -5.18
CA VAL A 7 -64.56 -71.43 -6.49
C VAL A 7 -64.78 -72.83 -7.09
N THR A 8 -64.25 -73.89 -6.47
CA THR A 8 -64.33 -75.26 -7.01
C THR A 8 -65.50 -76.12 -6.52
N SER A 9 -66.51 -75.57 -5.82
CA SER A 9 -67.60 -76.39 -5.26
C SER A 9 -69.03 -75.99 -5.63
N LEU A 10 -69.23 -75.24 -6.71
CA LEU A 10 -70.60 -75.00 -7.24
C LEU A 10 -70.72 -75.39 -8.72
N LEU A 11 -70.10 -76.52 -9.06
CA LEU A 11 -70.30 -77.25 -10.30
C LEU A 11 -70.92 -78.63 -9.98
N ALA A 12 -72.10 -78.67 -9.37
CA ALA A 12 -72.89 -79.91 -9.21
C ALA A 12 -74.29 -79.63 -8.62
N ALA A 13 -75.18 -78.96 -9.34
CA ALA A 13 -76.60 -79.00 -9.02
C ALA A 13 -77.48 -78.55 -10.20
N LEU A 14 -78.23 -79.50 -10.76
CA LEU A 14 -79.41 -79.34 -11.62
C LEU A 14 -79.12 -78.79 -13.04
N LEU A 15 -78.76 -79.61 -14.02
CA LEU A 15 -79.62 -80.55 -14.77
C LEU A 15 -81.14 -80.30 -14.74
N SER A 16 -81.66 -80.06 -15.96
CA SER A 16 -82.97 -80.39 -16.54
C SER A 16 -84.19 -79.51 -16.24
N THR A 17 -84.57 -78.67 -17.23
CA THR A 17 -85.94 -78.58 -17.76
C THR A 17 -85.98 -77.71 -19.02
N GLY A 18 -86.72 -78.15 -20.05
CA GLY A 18 -87.21 -77.29 -21.13
C GLY A 18 -86.59 -77.49 -22.51
N ALA A 19 -87.08 -78.47 -23.25
CA ALA A 19 -86.99 -78.49 -24.70
C ALA A 19 -87.96 -77.45 -25.29
N ALA A 20 -87.48 -76.53 -26.14
CA ALA A 20 -88.22 -75.95 -27.26
C ALA A 20 -87.36 -74.91 -28.01
N THR A 21 -87.06 -75.25 -29.26
CA THR A 21 -86.97 -74.37 -30.44
C THR A 21 -86.09 -73.10 -30.42
N ALA A 22 -85.14 -73.11 -31.36
CA ALA A 22 -84.72 -71.98 -32.20
C ALA A 22 -84.03 -70.79 -31.51
N GLN A 23 -82.70 -70.73 -31.66
CA GLN A 23 -81.92 -69.55 -32.10
C GLN A 23 -80.41 -69.89 -32.02
N THR A 24 -79.89 -70.59 -33.01
CA THR A 24 -78.45 -70.82 -33.26
C THR A 24 -77.79 -69.58 -33.88
N ALA A 25 -77.88 -68.45 -33.17
CA ALA A 25 -77.29 -67.17 -33.59
C ALA A 25 -76.46 -66.41 -32.51
N PRO A 26 -76.50 -66.71 -31.18
CA PRO A 26 -75.73 -65.93 -30.18
C PRO A 26 -74.45 -66.59 -29.63
N LEU A 27 -74.16 -67.87 -29.92
CA LEU A 27 -72.92 -68.53 -29.41
C LEU A 27 -71.74 -68.39 -30.38
N GLU A 28 -72.01 -68.48 -31.67
CA GLU A 28 -70.98 -68.33 -32.71
C GLU A 28 -70.48 -66.88 -32.79
N SER A 29 -71.34 -65.89 -32.59
CA SER A 29 -70.96 -64.48 -32.50
C SER A 29 -70.02 -64.23 -31.32
N ARG A 30 -70.34 -64.77 -30.13
CA ARG A 30 -69.46 -64.65 -28.94
C ARG A 30 -68.09 -65.30 -29.13
N LEU A 31 -68.00 -66.46 -29.78
CA LEU A 31 -66.71 -67.10 -30.07
C LEU A 31 -65.88 -66.27 -31.07
N ARG A 32 -66.53 -65.66 -32.06
CA ARG A 32 -65.86 -64.73 -32.98
C ARG A 32 -65.40 -63.47 -32.27
N ASP A 33 -66.19 -62.92 -31.36
CA ASP A 33 -65.83 -61.76 -30.56
C ASP A 33 -64.65 -62.09 -29.63
N GLN A 34 -64.66 -63.23 -28.94
CA GLN A 34 -63.54 -63.69 -28.12
C GLN A 34 -62.26 -63.93 -28.93
N LEU A 35 -62.37 -64.47 -30.15
CA LEU A 35 -61.22 -64.69 -31.03
C LEU A 35 -60.68 -63.36 -31.57
N ARG A 36 -61.56 -62.37 -31.81
CA ARG A 36 -61.17 -61.01 -32.18
C ARG A 36 -60.51 -60.27 -31.02
N ASP A 37 -61.02 -60.42 -29.80
CA ASP A 37 -60.44 -59.84 -28.59
C ASP A 37 -59.07 -60.44 -28.26
N THR A 38 -58.91 -61.77 -28.33
CA THR A 38 -57.62 -62.43 -28.11
C THR A 38 -56.61 -62.08 -29.20
N ARG A 39 -57.05 -61.91 -30.46
CA ARG A 39 -56.21 -61.41 -31.54
C ARG A 39 -55.81 -59.96 -31.33
N SER A 40 -56.71 -59.10 -30.84
CA SER A 40 -56.39 -57.72 -30.45
C SER A 40 -55.38 -57.71 -29.31
N GLN A 41 -55.58 -58.49 -28.25
CA GLN A 41 -54.68 -58.60 -27.11
C GLN A 41 -53.29 -59.09 -27.50
N LEU A 42 -53.18 -60.07 -28.42
CA LEU A 42 -51.88 -60.50 -28.93
C LEU A 42 -51.18 -59.40 -29.73
N GLN A 43 -51.92 -58.65 -30.56
CA GLN A 43 -51.37 -57.50 -31.27
C GLN A 43 -50.92 -56.40 -30.30
N ASP A 44 -51.70 -56.12 -29.26
CA ASP A 44 -51.38 -55.13 -28.22
C ASP A 44 -50.15 -55.54 -27.40
N LEU A 45 -50.04 -56.82 -27.02
CA LEU A 45 -48.87 -57.35 -26.31
C LEU A 45 -47.62 -57.35 -27.20
N GLN A 46 -47.75 -57.69 -28.48
CA GLN A 46 -46.64 -57.63 -29.43
C GLN A 46 -46.18 -56.19 -29.67
N ALA A 47 -47.12 -55.24 -29.77
CA ALA A 47 -46.82 -53.81 -29.85
C ALA A 47 -46.14 -53.30 -28.57
N GLN A 48 -46.64 -53.69 -27.39
CA GLN A 48 -46.00 -53.36 -26.10
C GLN A 48 -44.61 -53.97 -25.99
N GLN A 49 -44.40 -55.22 -26.41
CA GLN A 49 -43.08 -55.86 -26.40
C GLN A 49 -42.10 -55.11 -27.31
N ALA A 50 -42.52 -54.73 -28.52
CA ALA A 50 -41.71 -53.92 -29.42
C ALA A 50 -41.39 -52.55 -28.81
N GLN A 51 -42.37 -51.91 -28.15
CA GLN A 51 -42.20 -50.63 -27.46
C GLN A 51 -41.23 -50.73 -26.27
N TRP A 52 -41.30 -51.80 -25.48
CA TRP A 52 -40.37 -52.04 -24.36
C TRP A 52 -38.95 -52.32 -24.83
N GLN A 53 -38.78 -53.08 -25.92
CA GLN A 53 -37.46 -53.30 -26.51
C GLN A 53 -36.86 -52.01 -27.07
N ALA A 54 -37.67 -51.18 -27.73
CA ALA A 54 -37.23 -49.87 -28.20
C ALA A 54 -36.84 -48.94 -27.02
N GLN A 55 -37.65 -48.88 -25.96
CA GLN A 55 -37.33 -48.11 -24.75
C GLN A 55 -36.07 -48.63 -24.05
N LYS A 56 -35.89 -49.95 -23.96
CA LYS A 56 -34.70 -50.56 -23.37
C LYS A 56 -33.44 -50.20 -24.16
N ALA A 57 -33.50 -50.31 -25.49
CA ALA A 57 -32.39 -49.92 -26.36
C ALA A 57 -32.05 -48.42 -26.25
N ALA A 58 -33.07 -47.55 -26.14
CA ALA A 58 -32.88 -46.12 -25.92
C ALA A 58 -32.21 -45.83 -24.57
N LEU A 59 -32.69 -46.44 -23.48
CA LEU A 59 -32.13 -46.28 -22.14
C LEU A 59 -30.70 -46.85 -22.03
N GLU A 60 -30.40 -47.96 -22.70
CA GLU A 60 -29.04 -48.50 -22.78
C GLU A 60 -28.11 -47.56 -23.55
N GLY A 61 -28.58 -46.96 -24.64
CA GLY A 61 -27.86 -45.94 -25.39
C GLY A 61 -27.59 -44.67 -24.57
N GLU A 62 -28.59 -44.16 -23.85
CA GLU A 62 -28.44 -43.01 -22.94
C GLU A 62 -27.48 -43.30 -21.79
N ARG A 63 -27.55 -44.50 -21.20
CA ARG A 63 -26.62 -44.94 -20.15
C ARG A 63 -25.18 -44.98 -20.68
N ASP A 64 -24.97 -45.53 -21.87
CA ASP A 64 -23.62 -45.67 -22.44
C ASP A 64 -23.06 -44.32 -22.86
N ALA A 65 -23.89 -43.42 -23.40
CA ALA A 65 -23.54 -42.03 -23.66
C ALA A 65 -23.16 -41.29 -22.35
N ALA A 66 -24.01 -41.35 -21.32
CA ALA A 66 -23.75 -40.73 -20.03
C ALA A 66 -22.49 -41.29 -19.36
N ARG A 67 -22.23 -42.59 -19.51
CA ARG A 67 -21.01 -43.24 -19.00
C ARG A 67 -19.77 -42.76 -19.75
N SER A 68 -19.86 -42.63 -21.08
CA SER A 68 -18.78 -42.07 -21.91
C SER A 68 -18.47 -40.62 -21.53
N GLU A 69 -19.51 -39.79 -21.37
CA GLU A 69 -19.38 -38.40 -20.94
C GLU A 69 -18.79 -38.29 -19.53
N ALA A 70 -19.21 -39.14 -18.59
CA ALA A 70 -18.65 -39.17 -17.25
C ALA A 70 -17.16 -39.56 -17.25
N GLU A 71 -16.76 -40.52 -18.07
CA GLU A 71 -15.34 -40.90 -18.23
C GLU A 71 -14.52 -39.81 -18.92
N ALA A 72 -15.08 -39.14 -19.93
CA ALA A 72 -14.45 -37.98 -20.57
C ALA A 72 -14.28 -36.82 -19.59
N ALA A 73 -15.31 -36.50 -18.80
CA ALA A 73 -15.27 -35.47 -17.77
C ALA A 73 -14.24 -35.80 -16.68
N LYS A 74 -14.18 -37.05 -16.21
CA LYS A 74 -13.15 -37.50 -15.26
C LYS A 74 -11.74 -37.36 -15.82
N LYS A 75 -11.51 -37.73 -17.08
CA LYS A 75 -10.19 -37.56 -17.74
C LYS A 75 -9.81 -36.09 -17.88
N ASN A 76 -10.76 -35.23 -18.24
CA ASN A 76 -10.54 -33.78 -18.30
C ASN A 76 -10.22 -33.21 -16.92
N LEU A 77 -10.96 -33.59 -15.88
CA LEU A 77 -10.69 -33.15 -14.51
C LEU A 77 -9.34 -33.66 -13.98
N ALA A 78 -8.95 -34.89 -14.31
CA ALA A 78 -7.63 -35.42 -13.99
C ALA A 78 -6.51 -34.66 -14.73
N GLY A 79 -6.73 -34.33 -16.00
CA GLY A 79 -5.81 -33.49 -16.80
C GLY A 79 -5.67 -32.07 -16.26
N THR A 80 -6.76 -31.46 -15.78
CA THR A 80 -6.74 -30.12 -15.18
C THR A 80 -6.12 -30.13 -13.77
N LYS A 81 -6.35 -31.18 -12.96
CA LYS A 81 -5.65 -31.36 -11.68
C LYS A 81 -4.17 -31.73 -11.84
N ALA A 82 -3.79 -32.32 -12.97
CA ALA A 82 -2.41 -32.59 -13.35
C ALA A 82 -1.73 -31.40 -14.05
N ARG A 83 -2.48 -30.32 -14.38
CA ARG A 83 -1.91 -29.02 -14.75
C ARG A 83 -1.03 -28.57 -13.58
N PRO A 84 0.27 -28.27 -13.79
CA PRO A 84 1.25 -28.56 -12.76
C PRO A 84 1.25 -27.51 -11.65
N PRO A 85 1.84 -27.83 -10.47
CA PRO A 85 2.27 -26.86 -9.46
C PRO A 85 3.33 -25.86 -9.98
N SER A 86 3.67 -25.88 -11.27
CA SER A 86 4.58 -24.93 -11.91
C SER A 86 4.01 -23.52 -11.89
N ASN A 87 2.71 -23.35 -12.16
CA ASN A 87 2.09 -22.02 -12.13
C ASN A 87 2.08 -21.44 -10.71
N ASP A 88 1.79 -22.27 -9.69
CA ASP A 88 1.82 -21.83 -8.30
C ASP A 88 3.26 -21.50 -7.83
N ARG A 89 4.25 -22.29 -8.27
CA ARG A 89 5.67 -22.02 -8.00
C ARG A 89 6.17 -20.77 -8.73
N GLU A 90 5.73 -20.53 -9.96
CA GLU A 90 6.05 -19.33 -10.73
C GLU A 90 5.43 -18.09 -10.09
N ILE A 91 4.15 -18.15 -9.69
CA ILE A 91 3.47 -17.06 -8.96
C ILE A 91 4.15 -16.79 -7.61
N ALA A 92 4.54 -17.84 -6.88
CA ALA A 92 5.28 -17.70 -5.62
C ALA A 92 6.66 -17.04 -5.85
N ALA A 93 7.40 -17.48 -6.88
CA ALA A 93 8.69 -16.89 -7.23
C ALA A 93 8.57 -15.44 -7.71
N GLU A 94 7.51 -15.09 -8.44
CA GLU A 94 7.23 -13.70 -8.83
C GLU A 94 6.89 -12.83 -7.62
N ARG A 95 6.08 -13.33 -6.68
CA ARG A 95 5.77 -12.61 -5.44
C ARG A 95 7.02 -12.38 -4.59
N GLU A 96 7.89 -13.37 -4.50
CA GLU A 96 9.16 -13.23 -3.77
C GLU A 96 10.07 -12.21 -4.45
N LYS A 97 10.19 -12.23 -5.78
CA LYS A 97 10.92 -11.20 -6.54
C LYS A 97 10.32 -9.82 -6.32
N GLN A 98 8.99 -9.68 -6.34
CA GLN A 98 8.30 -8.41 -6.08
C GLN A 98 8.55 -7.93 -4.64
N ALA A 99 8.54 -8.82 -3.65
CA ALA A 99 8.82 -8.48 -2.26
C ALA A 99 10.28 -8.02 -2.07
N VAL A 100 11.25 -8.69 -2.71
CA VAL A 100 12.65 -8.29 -2.71
C VAL A 100 12.86 -6.94 -3.41
N LEU A 101 12.20 -6.73 -4.56
CA LEU A 101 12.21 -5.46 -5.27
C LEU A 101 11.62 -4.33 -4.42
N ALA A 102 10.45 -4.54 -3.81
CA ALA A 102 9.82 -3.57 -2.93
C ALA A 102 10.74 -3.22 -1.74
N ALA A 103 11.30 -4.23 -1.07
CA ALA A 103 12.25 -4.02 0.01
C ALA A 103 13.51 -3.27 -0.44
N SER A 104 14.00 -3.51 -1.66
CA SER A 104 15.14 -2.77 -2.22
C SER A 104 14.79 -1.31 -2.51
N VAL A 105 13.60 -1.04 -3.06
CA VAL A 105 13.11 0.32 -3.32
C VAL A 105 12.98 1.11 -2.02
N ASP A 106 12.40 0.51 -0.98
CA ASP A 106 12.27 1.16 0.31
C ASP A 106 13.64 1.42 0.95
N ARG A 107 14.59 0.50 0.79
CA ARG A 107 15.97 0.69 1.27
C ARG A 107 16.67 1.84 0.55
N TYR A 108 16.59 1.90 -0.78
CA TYR A 108 17.16 3.01 -1.57
C TYR A 108 16.49 4.35 -1.28
N ARG A 109 15.17 4.37 -1.02
CA ARG A 109 14.47 5.58 -0.57
C ARG A 109 14.98 6.04 0.78
N GLY A 110 15.13 5.13 1.74
CA GLY A 110 15.69 5.45 3.06
C GLY A 110 17.13 5.97 2.98
N GLU A 111 17.96 5.39 2.12
CA GLU A 111 19.33 5.87 1.88
C GLU A 111 19.36 7.26 1.21
N LEU A 112 18.46 7.52 0.25
CA LEU A 112 18.33 8.81 -0.41
C LEU A 112 17.85 9.89 0.58
N ASP A 113 16.86 9.59 1.41
CA ASP A 113 16.34 10.49 2.43
C ASP A 113 17.42 10.79 3.49
N ALA A 114 18.17 9.78 3.93
CA ALA A 114 19.29 9.98 4.85
C ALA A 114 20.41 10.83 4.23
N SER A 115 20.74 10.59 2.96
CA SER A 115 21.76 11.34 2.23
C SER A 115 21.36 12.80 2.03
N THR A 116 20.12 13.07 1.63
CA THR A 116 19.59 14.43 1.45
C THR A 116 19.51 15.18 2.78
N GLN A 117 19.09 14.52 3.86
CA GLN A 117 19.11 15.11 5.20
C GLN A 117 20.53 15.47 5.66
N THR A 118 21.51 14.60 5.38
CA THR A 118 22.92 14.86 5.69
C THR A 118 23.46 16.03 4.87
N ALA A 119 23.11 16.11 3.59
CA ALA A 119 23.50 17.22 2.73
C ALA A 119 22.93 18.56 3.23
N HIS A 120 21.64 18.60 3.56
CA HIS A 120 21.02 19.81 4.11
C HIS A 120 21.61 20.22 5.46
N ALA A 121 21.90 19.26 6.35
CA ALA A 121 22.58 19.55 7.60
C ALA A 121 23.98 20.14 7.36
N ALA A 122 24.75 19.58 6.42
CA ALA A 122 26.07 20.09 6.06
C ALA A 122 26.00 21.49 5.43
N GLU A 123 25.00 21.78 4.60
CA GLU A 123 24.75 23.11 4.04
C GLU A 123 24.39 24.14 5.12
N ALA A 124 23.54 23.76 6.08
CA ALA A 124 23.18 24.62 7.21
C ALA A 124 24.39 24.95 8.10
N GLU A 125 25.21 23.95 8.42
CA GLU A 125 26.46 24.15 9.18
C GLU A 125 27.45 25.01 8.40
N ARG A 126 27.58 24.80 7.08
CA ARG A 126 28.41 25.68 6.24
C ARG A 126 27.93 27.12 6.24
N ALA A 127 26.63 27.36 6.13
CA ALA A 127 26.05 28.69 6.17
C ALA A 127 26.30 29.37 7.53
N LYS A 128 26.14 28.62 8.63
CA LYS A 128 26.41 29.09 9.98
C LYS A 128 27.89 29.45 10.18
N LEU A 129 28.81 28.56 9.81
CA LEU A 129 30.24 28.80 9.89
C LEU A 129 30.67 29.98 9.00
N ALA A 130 30.08 30.13 7.81
CA ALA A 130 30.35 31.27 6.94
C ALA A 130 29.88 32.59 7.58
N ALA A 131 28.72 32.60 8.24
CA ALA A 131 28.22 33.77 8.96
C ALA A 131 29.10 34.12 10.18
N GLU A 132 29.50 33.13 10.97
CA GLU A 132 30.40 33.31 12.12
C GLU A 132 31.78 33.83 11.70
N LEU A 133 32.31 33.30 10.59
CA LEU A 133 33.57 33.72 10.03
C LEU A 133 33.49 35.16 9.49
N LYS A 134 32.38 35.52 8.82
CA LYS A 134 32.13 36.90 8.39
C LYS A 134 32.07 37.86 9.58
N ALA A 135 31.29 37.54 10.61
CA ALA A 135 31.19 38.36 11.82
C ALA A 135 32.56 38.50 12.52
N THR A 136 33.35 37.43 12.57
CA THR A 136 34.69 37.46 13.16
C THR A 136 35.63 38.37 12.35
N ARG A 137 35.59 38.32 11.02
CA ARG A 137 36.36 39.23 10.16
C ARG A 137 35.96 40.69 10.38
N GLU A 138 34.66 40.99 10.40
CA GLU A 138 34.17 42.34 10.68
C GLU A 138 34.62 42.86 12.05
N ASN A 139 34.66 41.99 13.06
CA ASN A 139 35.18 42.33 14.39
C ASN A 139 36.69 42.62 14.37
N ILE A 140 37.47 41.81 13.62
CA ILE A 140 38.91 42.03 13.45
C ILE A 140 39.17 43.36 12.73
N ASP A 141 38.45 43.63 11.64
CA ASP A 141 38.59 44.86 10.86
C ASP A 141 38.22 46.10 11.70
N THR A 142 37.14 46.00 12.48
CA THR A 142 36.74 47.06 13.42
C THR A 142 37.79 47.26 14.52
N CYS A 143 38.35 46.18 15.06
CA CYS A 143 39.42 46.24 16.06
C CYS A 143 40.68 46.89 15.47
N ALA A 144 41.08 46.52 14.27
CA ALA A 144 42.22 47.09 13.57
C ALA A 144 42.02 48.61 13.32
N ALA A 145 40.83 49.00 12.85
CA ALA A 145 40.49 50.41 12.63
C ALA A 145 40.51 51.21 13.95
N LYS A 146 39.94 50.66 15.04
CA LYS A 146 39.97 51.30 16.37
C LYS A 146 41.39 51.37 16.94
N ASN A 147 42.21 50.34 16.75
CA ASN A 147 43.61 50.34 17.17
C ASN A 147 44.43 51.43 16.45
N ALA A 148 44.27 51.56 15.14
CA ALA A 148 44.91 52.61 14.37
C ALA A 148 44.52 54.01 14.86
N ARG A 149 43.22 54.21 15.18
CA ARG A 149 42.73 55.48 15.75
C ARG A 149 43.29 55.75 17.15
N LEU A 150 43.34 54.73 18.02
CA LEU A 150 43.92 54.81 19.36
C LEU A 150 45.40 55.20 19.29
N TYR A 151 46.13 54.64 18.33
CA TYR A 151 47.54 54.98 18.12
C TYR A 151 47.71 56.44 17.68
N THR A 152 46.85 56.95 16.79
CA THR A 152 46.83 58.37 16.42
C THR A 152 46.50 59.26 17.62
N VAL A 153 45.47 58.95 18.41
CA VAL A 153 45.14 59.71 19.63
C VAL A 153 46.30 59.69 20.62
N GLY A 154 46.99 58.56 20.78
CA GLY A 154 48.19 58.45 21.60
C GLY A 154 49.32 59.37 21.12
N LYS A 155 49.53 59.47 19.80
CA LYS A 155 50.48 60.43 19.21
C LYS A 155 50.05 61.88 19.44
N ASP A 156 48.75 62.19 19.30
CA ASP A 156 48.23 63.54 19.54
C ASP A 156 48.42 63.95 21.01
N ILE A 157 48.25 63.03 21.96
CA ILE A 157 48.52 63.28 23.39
C ILE A 157 50.00 63.54 23.61
N LEU A 158 50.90 62.75 23.00
CA LEU A 158 52.34 62.93 23.13
C LEU A 158 52.79 64.27 22.54
N ALA A 159 52.28 64.62 21.36
CA ALA A 159 52.53 65.91 20.72
C ALA A 159 51.94 67.07 21.53
N ALA A 160 50.76 66.91 22.13
CA ALA A 160 50.19 67.92 23.02
C ALA A 160 51.07 68.13 24.26
N TYR A 161 51.62 67.06 24.84
CA TYR A 161 52.55 67.14 25.96
C TYR A 161 53.89 67.81 25.57
N GLU A 162 54.43 67.50 24.40
CA GLU A 162 55.64 68.16 23.86
C GLU A 162 55.44 69.65 23.60
N ASN A 163 54.23 70.06 23.20
CA ASN A 163 53.87 71.46 22.96
C ASN A 163 53.42 72.21 24.24
N VAL A 164 53.25 71.54 25.38
CA VAL A 164 53.10 72.23 26.68
C VAL A 164 54.48 72.71 27.09
N ASP A 165 54.82 73.92 26.65
CA ASP A 165 56.08 74.57 26.98
C ASP A 165 56.25 74.74 28.48
N MET A 166 57.51 74.71 28.96
CA MET A 166 57.82 75.02 30.37
C MET A 166 57.27 76.38 30.82
N GLY A 167 57.03 77.31 29.88
CA GLY A 167 56.35 78.58 30.12
C GLY A 167 54.89 78.43 30.55
N ASP A 168 54.13 77.48 29.99
CA ASP A 168 52.74 77.21 30.37
C ASP A 168 52.64 76.53 31.75
N VAL A 169 53.62 75.68 32.10
CA VAL A 169 53.72 75.06 33.43
C VAL A 169 54.05 76.11 34.50
N ILE A 170 54.96 77.04 34.20
CA ILE A 170 55.30 78.16 35.09
C ILE A 170 54.11 79.12 35.23
N ALA A 171 53.40 79.42 34.13
CA ALA A 171 52.19 80.23 34.15
C ALA A 171 51.10 79.55 34.99
N ALA A 172 50.82 78.26 34.82
CA ALA A 172 49.79 77.53 35.56
C ALA A 172 50.00 77.45 37.10
N ARG A 173 51.24 77.66 37.56
CA ARG A 173 51.60 77.76 38.99
C ARG A 173 51.39 79.17 39.58
N GLN A 174 51.17 80.18 38.74
CA GLN A 174 50.86 81.54 39.19
C GLN A 174 49.36 81.66 39.55
N PRO A 175 49.00 82.38 40.64
CA PRO A 175 47.61 82.47 41.12
C PRO A 175 46.63 83.15 40.13
N PHE A 176 47.12 83.80 39.08
CA PHE A 176 46.30 84.49 38.07
C PHE A 176 46.10 83.71 36.76
N ALA A 177 46.70 82.52 36.61
CA ALA A 177 46.63 81.72 35.37
C ALA A 177 45.46 80.73 35.33
N ALA A 178 44.30 81.11 35.87
CA ALA A 178 43.10 80.28 35.86
C ALA A 178 42.72 79.80 34.44
N LYS A 179 42.95 80.63 33.42
CA LYS A 179 42.72 80.27 32.01
C LYS A 179 43.62 79.13 31.51
N ALA A 180 44.87 79.05 31.98
CA ALA A 180 45.80 77.98 31.59
C ALA A 180 45.40 76.64 32.21
N ARG A 181 44.95 76.64 33.49
CA ARG A 181 44.42 75.43 34.15
C ARG A 181 43.18 74.89 33.44
N VAL A 182 42.20 75.76 33.14
CA VAL A 182 40.98 75.36 32.42
C VAL A 182 41.29 74.77 31.03
N ARG A 183 42.32 75.29 30.32
CA ARG A 183 42.75 74.74 29.03
C ARG A 183 43.35 73.34 29.16
N LEU A 184 44.17 73.10 30.19
CA LEU A 184 44.74 71.78 30.46
C LEU A 184 43.66 70.77 30.86
N ASP A 185 42.70 71.17 31.70
CA ASP A 185 41.58 70.32 32.10
C ASP A 185 40.68 69.97 30.90
N ALA A 186 40.39 70.95 30.04
CA ALA A 186 39.61 70.74 28.82
C ALA A 186 40.32 69.82 27.82
N ALA A 187 41.65 69.96 27.67
CA ALA A 187 42.45 69.06 26.84
C ALA A 187 42.44 67.63 27.40
N ALA A 188 42.61 67.48 28.72
CA ALA A 188 42.55 66.18 29.40
C ALA A 188 41.18 65.49 29.22
N GLN A 189 40.08 66.24 29.36
CA GLN A 189 38.73 65.72 29.09
C GLN A 189 38.57 65.30 27.62
N ALA A 190 38.95 66.16 26.66
CA ALA A 190 38.82 65.86 25.24
C ALA A 190 39.61 64.61 24.81
N PHE A 191 40.79 64.37 25.39
CA PHE A 191 41.55 63.14 25.15
C PHE A 191 40.94 61.93 25.84
N GLY A 192 40.41 62.09 27.06
CA GLY A 192 39.66 61.06 27.77
C GLY A 192 38.46 60.57 26.96
N ASP A 193 37.68 61.48 26.39
CA ASP A 193 36.53 61.18 25.54
C ASP A 193 36.95 60.40 24.29
N LYS A 194 38.00 60.86 23.59
CA LYS A 194 38.53 60.17 22.39
C LYS A 194 39.04 58.76 22.67
N LEU A 195 39.71 58.54 23.81
CA LEU A 195 40.18 57.21 24.23
C LEU A 195 38.99 56.30 24.58
N TYR A 196 37.97 56.84 25.22
CA TYR A 196 36.79 56.09 25.60
C TYR A 196 35.96 55.66 24.37
N GLU A 197 35.71 56.57 23.43
CA GLU A 197 34.98 56.30 22.18
C GLU A 197 35.65 55.22 21.31
N GLN A 198 36.98 55.15 21.34
CA GLN A 198 37.74 54.23 20.52
C GLN A 198 38.00 52.87 21.18
N LYS A 199 37.57 52.69 22.44
CA LYS A 199 37.65 51.39 23.10
C LYS A 199 36.83 50.35 22.33
N PHE A 200 37.43 49.19 22.09
CA PHE A 200 36.72 48.06 21.49
C PHE A 200 35.89 47.34 22.57
N ASP A 201 34.61 47.10 22.29
CA ASP A 201 33.73 46.25 23.10
C ASP A 201 33.25 45.07 22.26
N ALA A 202 33.72 43.87 22.61
CA ALA A 202 33.38 42.63 21.93
C ALA A 202 31.89 42.25 22.07
N ARG A 203 31.19 42.75 23.10
CA ARG A 203 29.75 42.47 23.30
C ARG A 203 28.90 43.30 22.35
N SER A 204 29.29 44.54 22.10
CA SER A 204 28.62 45.41 21.14
C SER A 204 28.83 44.97 19.68
N ALA A 205 29.83 44.11 19.43
CA ALA A 205 30.16 43.58 18.12
C ALA A 205 29.48 42.22 17.81
N LYS A 206 28.91 41.56 18.83
CA LYS A 206 28.15 40.30 18.69
C LYS A 206 26.67 40.52 18.33
N ASN A 207 26.15 41.71 18.59
CA ASN A 207 24.79 42.15 18.26
C ASN A 207 24.87 43.38 17.34
N PRO A 208 24.93 43.22 16.01
CA PRO A 208 24.63 44.32 15.09
C PRO A 208 23.15 44.70 15.12
#